data_AF-A0A9D8ZB85-F1
#
_entry.id   AF-A0A9D8ZB85-F1
#
_cell.length_a   1.000
_cell.length_b   1.000
_cell.length_c   1.000
_cell.angle_alpha   90.00
_cell.angle_beta   90.00
_cell.angle_gamma   90.00
#
_symmetry.space_group_name_H-M   'P 1'
#
loop_
_entity.id
_entity.type
_entity.pdbx_description
1 polymer ?
#
loop_
_entity_poly.entity_id
_entity_poly.type
_entity_poly.pdbx_seq_one_letter_code
_entity_poly.pdbx_strand_id
1 'polypeptide(L)'
;LYAIFKPRGGDAFIQNNRPLGFISGIVAGFTSFIAHAGGPPFQAYAIPQNLDKQIYAGTAVMFFFVVNFVKVLPYAMLGQFDQANLTTSLILIPIAPFGVLFGAWLVKRIDQQLFYRILYGLIFAVGLKLLWDGLI
;
A
#
# COMPACT_ATOMS: atom_id res chain seq x y z
N LEU A 1 3.76 -10.66 17.56
CA LEU A 1 4.15 -10.91 16.15
C LEU A 1 5.53 -10.34 15.80
N TYR A 2 5.74 -9.02 15.70
CA TYR A 2 7.05 -8.43 15.33
C TYR A 2 8.25 -8.83 16.23
N ALA A 3 8.04 -8.98 17.55
CA ALA A 3 9.13 -9.41 18.46
C ALA A 3 9.47 -10.90 18.34
N ILE A 4 8.56 -11.72 17.81
CA ILE A 4 8.71 -13.17 17.64
C ILE A 4 9.23 -13.48 16.21
N PHE A 5 8.76 -12.73 15.22
CA PHE A 5 9.13 -12.81 13.80
C PHE A 5 9.99 -11.63 13.36
N LYS A 6 10.92 -11.15 14.21
CA LYS A 6 11.96 -10.24 13.71
C LYS A 6 12.72 -11.03 12.63
N PRO A 7 12.71 -10.62 11.35
CA PRO A 7 13.36 -11.41 10.30
C PRO A 7 14.85 -11.46 10.63
N ARG A 8 15.31 -12.61 11.12
CA ARG A 8 16.72 -12.89 11.33
C ARG A 8 17.20 -13.61 10.08
N GLY A 9 17.74 -12.86 9.13
CA GLY A 9 18.59 -13.42 8.07
C GLY A 9 18.05 -13.44 6.62
N GLY A 10 16.84 -12.92 6.34
CA GLY A 10 16.31 -12.84 4.96
C GLY A 10 16.34 -11.45 4.33
N ASP A 11 16.41 -10.39 5.15
CA ASP A 11 16.23 -9.01 4.68
C ASP A 11 17.37 -8.54 3.76
N ALA A 12 18.58 -9.08 3.93
CA ALA A 12 19.76 -8.68 3.14
C ALA A 12 19.63 -8.98 1.63
N PHE A 13 18.86 -10.01 1.25
CA PHE A 13 18.66 -10.37 -0.16
C PHE A 13 17.72 -9.40 -0.90
N ILE A 14 16.74 -8.83 -0.17
CA ILE A 14 15.73 -7.91 -0.70
C ILE A 14 16.18 -6.45 -0.53
N GLN A 15 16.93 -6.15 0.53
CA GLN A 15 17.46 -4.82 0.79
C GLN A 15 18.31 -4.33 -0.38
N ASN A 16 18.00 -3.13 -0.88
CA ASN A 16 18.66 -2.50 -2.03
C ASN A 16 18.65 -3.30 -3.36
N ASN A 17 17.84 -4.35 -3.47
CA ASN A 17 17.74 -5.14 -4.69
C ASN A 17 16.81 -4.45 -5.72
N ARG A 18 17.40 -3.60 -6.58
CA ARG A 18 16.65 -2.79 -7.55
C ARG A 18 15.77 -3.61 -8.51
N PRO A 19 16.25 -4.73 -9.10
CA PRO A 19 15.41 -5.59 -9.93
C PRO A 19 14.13 -6.07 -9.22
N LEU A 20 14.24 -6.52 -7.96
CA LEU A 20 13.06 -6.92 -7.18
C LEU A 20 12.13 -5.74 -6.90
N GLY A 21 12.67 -4.55 -6.69
CA GLY A 21 11.91 -3.30 -6.59
C GLY A 21 11.11 -3.00 -7.88
N PHE A 22 11.72 -3.19 -9.05
CA PHE A 22 11.03 -3.02 -10.33
C PHE A 22 9.90 -4.04 -10.51
N ILE A 23 10.17 -5.32 -10.26
CA ILE A 23 9.17 -6.40 -10.41
C ILE A 23 8.00 -6.17 -9.45
N SER A 24 8.29 -5.94 -8.17
CA SER A 24 7.26 -5.65 -7.17
C SER A 24 6.46 -4.39 -7.51
N GLY A 25 7.10 -3.36 -8.06
CA GLY A 25 6.43 -2.14 -8.55
C GLY A 25 5.47 -2.41 -9.71
N ILE A 26 5.88 -3.21 -10.70
CA ILE A 26 5.01 -3.61 -11.83
C ILE A 26 3.82 -4.41 -11.32
N VAL A 27 4.06 -5.41 -10.48
CA VAL A 27 3.00 -6.26 -9.90
C VAL A 27 2.05 -5.43 -9.04
N ALA A 28 2.57 -4.51 -8.22
CA ALA A 28 1.77 -3.58 -7.42
C ALA A 28 0.90 -2.67 -8.30
N GLY A 29 1.44 -2.13 -9.38
CA GLY A 29 0.68 -1.32 -10.34
C GLY A 29 -0.45 -2.09 -11.00
N PHE A 30 -0.14 -3.28 -11.52
CA PHE A 30 -1.10 -4.17 -12.17
C PHE A 30 -2.24 -4.60 -11.23
N THR A 31 -1.89 -5.12 -10.06
CA THR A 31 -2.87 -5.57 -9.04
C THR A 31 -3.67 -4.40 -8.45
N SER A 32 -3.07 -3.20 -8.35
CA SER A 32 -3.80 -1.98 -8.00
C SER A 32 -4.85 -1.65 -9.05
N PHE A 33 -4.54 -1.79 -10.34
CA PHE A 33 -5.48 -1.49 -11.41
C PHE A 33 -6.68 -2.44 -11.44
N ILE A 34 -6.43 -3.75 -11.38
CA ILE A 34 -7.47 -4.77 -11.53
C ILE A 34 -8.31 -4.95 -10.26
N ALA A 35 -7.67 -5.05 -9.10
CA ALA A 35 -8.32 -5.47 -7.85
C ALA A 35 -8.17 -4.46 -6.71
N HIS A 36 -7.59 -3.28 -6.98
CA HIS A 36 -7.21 -2.31 -5.94
C HIS A 36 -6.28 -2.91 -4.86
N ALA A 37 -5.56 -3.99 -5.20
CA ALA A 37 -4.78 -4.81 -4.27
C ALA A 37 -3.26 -4.61 -4.46
N GLY A 38 -2.83 -3.39 -4.79
CA GLY A 38 -1.40 -3.07 -5.00
C GLY A 38 -0.56 -3.03 -3.71
N GLY A 39 -1.22 -3.01 -2.55
CA GLY A 39 -0.58 -2.93 -1.23
C GLY A 39 0.38 -4.10 -0.96
N PRO A 40 -0.07 -5.37 -0.97
CA PRO A 40 0.79 -6.50 -0.64
C PRO A 40 2.06 -6.62 -1.49
N PRO A 41 2.03 -6.48 -2.84
CA PRO A 41 3.26 -6.52 -3.63
C PRO A 41 4.23 -5.37 -3.31
N PHE A 42 3.72 -4.15 -3.08
CA PHE A 42 4.55 -3.03 -2.61
C PHE A 42 5.20 -3.33 -1.25
N GLN A 43 4.40 -3.83 -0.31
CA GLN A 43 4.84 -4.13 1.05
C GLN A 43 5.88 -5.27 1.08
N ALA A 44 5.76 -6.26 0.22
CA ALA A 44 6.72 -7.36 0.09
C ALA A 44 8.15 -6.88 -0.18
N TYR A 45 8.31 -5.77 -0.91
CA TYR A 45 9.62 -5.15 -1.14
C TYR A 45 9.97 -4.06 -0.12
N ALA A 46 9.01 -3.23 0.27
CA ALA A 46 9.25 -2.05 1.09
C ALA A 46 9.47 -2.39 2.58
N ILE A 47 8.81 -3.40 3.12
CA ILE A 47 8.92 -3.77 4.54
C ILE A 47 10.34 -4.24 4.91
N PRO A 48 10.99 -5.14 4.15
CA PRO A 48 12.36 -5.58 4.44
C PRO A 48 13.40 -4.46 4.41
N GLN A 49 13.11 -3.31 3.77
CA GLN A 49 14.00 -2.14 3.78
C GLN A 49 14.14 -1.51 5.17
N ASN A 50 13.29 -1.88 6.14
CA ASN A 50 13.35 -1.42 7.54
C ASN A 50 13.47 0.12 7.68
N LEU A 51 12.78 0.86 6.79
CA LEU A 51 12.79 2.32 6.79
C LEU A 51 12.14 2.89 8.07
N ASP A 52 12.53 4.11 8.45
CA ASP A 52 11.77 4.88 9.44
C ASP A 52 10.31 4.99 9.01
N LYS A 53 9.37 4.84 9.96
CA LYS A 53 7.91 4.82 9.70
C LYS A 53 7.43 6.00 8.86
N GLN A 54 8.03 7.18 9.05
CA GLN A 54 7.69 8.39 8.30
C GLN A 54 8.16 8.30 6.85
N ILE A 55 9.37 7.81 6.62
CA ILE A 55 9.91 7.58 5.28
C ILE A 55 9.10 6.49 4.60
N TYR A 56 8.85 5.37 5.26
CA TYR A 56 8.02 4.28 4.75
C TYR A 56 6.63 4.78 4.32
N ALA A 57 5.92 5.48 5.21
CA ALA A 57 4.59 6.00 4.92
C ALA A 57 4.62 7.03 3.78
N GLY A 58 5.61 7.93 3.77
CA GLY A 58 5.79 8.90 2.69
C GLY A 58 6.08 8.25 1.34
N THR A 59 6.95 7.22 1.31
CA THR A 59 7.24 6.43 0.10
C THR A 59 5.99 5.74 -0.41
N ALA A 60 5.19 5.13 0.48
CA ALA A 60 3.93 4.49 0.10
C ALA A 60 2.94 5.51 -0.50
N VAL A 61 2.78 6.68 0.13
CA VAL A 61 1.92 7.76 -0.37
C VAL A 61 2.35 8.21 -1.76
N MET A 62 3.65 8.49 -1.96
CA MET A 62 4.16 8.93 -3.26
C MET A 62 4.04 7.84 -4.33
N PHE A 63 4.35 6.59 -3.98
CA PHE A 63 4.21 5.45 -4.88
C PHE A 63 2.76 5.30 -5.36
N PHE A 64 1.81 5.23 -4.44
CA PHE A 64 0.40 5.07 -4.80
C PHE A 64 -0.21 6.33 -5.41
N PHE A 65 0.31 7.52 -5.12
CA PHE A 65 -0.07 8.73 -5.84
C PHE A 65 0.25 8.60 -7.33
N VAL A 66 1.49 8.24 -7.68
CA VAL A 66 1.90 8.05 -9.09
C VAL A 66 1.09 6.93 -9.73
N VAL A 67 0.96 5.78 -9.06
CA VAL A 67 0.17 4.66 -9.57
C VAL A 67 -1.27 5.10 -9.84
N ASN A 68 -1.94 5.75 -8.88
CA ASN A 68 -3.33 6.19 -9.05
C ASN A 68 -3.47 7.30 -10.10
N PHE A 69 -2.48 8.18 -10.25
CA PHE A 69 -2.48 9.18 -11.31
C PHE A 69 -2.43 8.53 -12.70
N VAL A 70 -1.56 7.53 -12.88
CA VAL A 70 -1.49 6.75 -14.13
C VAL A 70 -2.82 6.03 -14.43
N LYS A 71 -3.56 5.59 -13.41
CA LYS A 71 -4.87 4.91 -13.57
C LYS A 71 -5.96 5.82 -14.16
N VAL A 72 -5.83 7.14 -14.06
CA VAL A 72 -6.82 8.10 -14.57
C VAL A 72 -7.07 7.89 -16.07
N LEU A 73 -6.01 7.71 -16.87
CA LEU A 73 -6.15 7.54 -18.31
C LEU A 73 -6.88 6.22 -18.68
N PRO A 74 -6.46 5.03 -18.21
CA PRO A 74 -7.21 3.80 -18.46
C PRO A 74 -8.64 3.82 -17.91
N TYR A 75 -8.90 4.44 -16.76
CA TYR A 75 -10.26 4.59 -16.22
C TYR A 75 -11.14 5.50 -17.09
N ALA A 76 -10.57 6.55 -17.69
CA ALA A 76 -11.28 7.35 -18.69
C ALA A 76 -11.65 6.50 -19.92
N MET A 77 -10.71 5.70 -20.42
CA MET A 77 -10.93 4.82 -21.58
C MET A 77 -11.97 3.73 -21.29
N LEU A 78 -12.05 3.27 -20.03
CA LEU A 78 -13.05 2.30 -19.57
C LEU A 78 -14.41 2.94 -19.21
N GLY A 79 -14.59 4.25 -19.42
CA GLY A 79 -15.85 4.95 -19.15
C GLY A 79 -16.20 5.07 -17.66
N GLN A 80 -15.22 4.92 -16.76
CA GLN A 80 -15.47 4.94 -15.31
C GLN A 80 -15.81 6.34 -14.77
N PHE A 81 -15.55 7.39 -15.55
CA PHE A 81 -15.94 8.77 -15.24
C PHE A 81 -17.38 9.09 -15.66
N ASP A 82 -18.32 8.23 -15.27
CA ASP A 82 -19.74 8.51 -15.43
C ASP A 82 -20.24 9.52 -14.38
N GLN A 83 -21.44 10.06 -14.61
CA GLN A 83 -22.00 11.09 -13.72
C GLN A 83 -22.21 10.59 -12.29
N ALA A 84 -22.56 9.32 -12.11
CA ALA A 84 -22.83 8.72 -10.80
C ALA A 84 -21.54 8.61 -9.96
N ASN A 85 -20.47 8.08 -10.56
CA ASN A 85 -19.16 7.96 -9.93
C ASN A 85 -18.54 9.31 -9.63
N LEU A 86 -18.65 10.28 -10.55
CA LEU A 86 -18.14 11.63 -10.35
C LEU A 86 -18.89 12.36 -9.22
N THR A 87 -20.22 12.25 -9.17
CA THR A 87 -21.02 12.86 -8.10
C THR A 87 -20.70 12.24 -6.75
N THR A 88 -20.63 10.91 -6.69
CA THR A 88 -20.26 10.18 -5.47
C THR A 88 -18.86 10.57 -5.00
N SER A 89 -17.89 10.65 -5.92
CA SER A 89 -16.53 11.09 -5.62
C SER A 89 -16.53 12.51 -5.06
N LEU A 90 -17.28 13.45 -5.68
CA LEU A 90 -17.36 14.84 -5.25
C LEU A 90 -17.90 14.97 -3.81
N ILE A 91 -18.91 14.17 -3.44
CA ILE A 91 -19.47 14.14 -2.09
C ILE A 91 -18.44 13.63 -1.06
N LEU A 92 -17.56 12.71 -1.47
CA LEU A 92 -16.55 12.11 -0.59
C LEU A 92 -15.25 12.93 -0.50
N ILE A 93 -14.96 13.79 -1.48
CA ILE A 93 -13.75 14.65 -1.50
C ILE A 93 -13.53 15.40 -0.18
N PRO A 94 -14.54 16.05 0.44
CA PRO A 94 -14.34 16.80 1.67
C PRO A 94 -13.82 15.95 2.84
N ILE A 95 -14.09 14.64 2.85
CA ILE A 95 -13.66 13.73 3.92
C ILE A 95 -12.18 13.34 3.74
N ALA A 96 -11.68 13.33 2.50
CA ALA A 96 -10.33 12.88 2.19
C ALA A 96 -9.21 13.69 2.91
N PRO A 97 -9.22 15.04 2.93
CA PRO A 97 -8.23 15.82 3.69
C PRO A 97 -8.19 15.45 5.18
N PHE A 98 -9.34 15.23 5.81
CA PHE A 98 -9.39 14.83 7.22
C PHE A 98 -8.73 13.47 7.44
N GLY A 99 -9.01 12.50 6.57
CA GLY A 99 -8.36 11.19 6.60
C GLY A 99 -6.84 11.26 6.43
N VAL A 100 -6.37 12.08 5.49
CA VAL A 100 -4.94 12.28 5.23
C VAL A 100 -4.24 12.94 6.42
N LEU A 101 -4.81 14.01 6.97
CA LEU A 101 -4.26 14.71 8.13
C LEU A 101 -4.26 13.82 9.37
N PHE A 102 -5.33 13.07 9.60
CA PHE A 102 -5.42 12.11 10.70
C PHE A 102 -4.37 11.01 10.58
N GLY A 103 -4.22 10.41 9.39
CA GLY A 103 -3.19 9.41 9.13
C GLY A 103 -1.77 9.95 9.35
N ALA A 104 -1.48 11.15 8.84
CA ALA A 104 -0.19 11.82 9.02
C ALA A 104 0.10 12.12 10.50
N TRP A 105 -0.91 12.56 11.26
CA TRP A 105 -0.81 12.76 12.71
C TRP A 105 -0.55 11.44 13.44
N LEU A 106 -1.26 10.37 13.07
CA LEU A 106 -1.13 9.06 13.70
C LEU A 106 0.26 8.46 13.50
N VAL A 107 0.79 8.48 12.26
CA VAL A 107 2.14 7.99 11.94
C VAL A 107 3.22 8.73 12.74
N LYS A 108 3.03 10.01 13.02
CA LYS A 108 3.95 10.79 13.85
C LYS A 108 3.90 10.39 15.33
N ARG A 109 2.75 9.94 15.84
CA ARG A 109 2.50 9.64 17.26
C ARG A 109 2.89 8.21 17.67
N ILE A 110 2.65 7.23 16.82
CA ILE A 110 2.95 5.82 17.11
C ILE A 110 4.46 5.57 17.11
N ASP A 111 4.98 4.69 17.96
CA ASP A 111 6.39 4.31 17.92
C ASP A 111 6.71 3.40 16.72
N GLN A 112 7.99 3.31 16.36
CA GLN A 112 8.47 2.53 15.22
C GLN A 112 8.09 1.04 15.34
N GLN A 113 8.17 0.47 16.54
CA GLN A 113 7.94 -0.95 16.75
C GLN A 113 6.46 -1.29 16.61
N LEU A 114 5.57 -0.45 17.16
CA LEU A 114 4.13 -0.59 17.01
C LEU A 114 3.68 -0.44 15.56
N PHE A 115 4.26 0.53 14.82
CA PHE A 115 3.97 0.71 13.40
C PHE A 115 4.20 -0.58 12.60
N TYR A 116 5.39 -1.17 12.73
CA TYR A 116 5.68 -2.43 12.04
C TYR A 116 4.83 -3.60 12.56
N ARG A 117 4.54 -3.68 13.86
CA ARG A 117 3.62 -4.72 14.40
C ARG A 117 2.25 -4.68 13.73
N ILE A 118 1.69 -3.48 13.59
CA ILE A 118 0.40 -3.29 12.93
C ILE A 118 0.52 -3.65 11.46
N LEU A 119 1.54 -3.16 10.77
CA LEU A 119 1.77 -3.41 9.35
C LEU A 119 1.87 -4.91 9.03
N TYR A 120 2.68 -5.65 9.78
CA TYR A 120 2.79 -7.11 9.64
C TYR A 120 1.49 -7.83 9.99
N GLY A 121 0.74 -7.36 11.00
CA GLY A 121 -0.56 -7.93 11.34
C GLY A 121 -1.57 -7.76 10.20
N LEU A 122 -1.62 -6.57 9.60
CA LEU A 122 -2.52 -6.25 8.50
C LEU A 122 -2.16 -7.01 7.23
N ILE A 123 -0.87 -7.06 6.83
CA ILE A 123 -0.49 -7.80 5.62
C ILE A 123 -0.75 -9.30 5.76
N PHE A 124 -0.57 -9.86 6.96
CA PHE A 124 -0.90 -11.25 7.25
C PHE A 124 -2.41 -11.50 7.12
N ALA A 125 -3.23 -10.63 7.72
CA ALA A 125 -4.68 -10.73 7.62
C ALA A 125 -5.18 -10.60 6.17
N VAL A 126 -4.62 -9.67 5.39
CA VAL A 126 -4.93 -9.51 3.96
C VAL A 126 -4.50 -10.76 3.18
N GLY A 127 -3.31 -11.31 3.46
CA GLY A 127 -2.85 -12.55 2.85
C GLY A 127 -3.80 -13.72 3.11
N LEU A 128 -4.26 -13.90 4.35
CA LEU A 128 -5.25 -14.92 4.70
C LEU A 128 -6.58 -14.69 3.96
N LYS A 129 -7.06 -13.45 3.91
CA LYS A 129 -8.30 -13.11 3.20
C LYS A 129 -8.21 -13.41 1.71
N LEU A 130 -7.08 -13.09 1.07
CA LEU A 130 -6.87 -13.37 -0.35
C LEU A 130 -6.78 -14.87 -0.65
N LEU A 131 -6.19 -15.66 0.25
CA LEU A 131 -6.18 -17.13 0.12
C LEU A 131 -7.59 -17.70 0.24
N TRP A 132 -8.39 -17.18 1.16
CA TRP A 132 -9.79 -17.59 1.35
C TRP A 132 -10.63 -17.30 0.10
N ASP A 133 -10.60 -16.06 -0.39
CA ASP A 133 -11.31 -15.65 -1.62
C ASP A 133 -10.81 -16.40 -2.87
N GLY A 134 -9.57 -16.89 -2.87
CA GLY A 134 -9.03 -17.67 -3.97
C GLY A 134 -9.47 -19.14 -3.96
N LEU A 135 -9.95 -19.64 -2.82
CA LEU A 135 -10.38 -21.03 -2.64
C LEU A 135 -11.90 -21.21 -2.77
N ILE A 136 -12.68 -20.14 -2.54
CA ILE A 136 -14.16 -20.14 -2.53
C ILE A 136 -14.66 -19.11 -3.53
#